data_AF-A0A6A6J5K8-F1
#
_entry.id   AF-A0A6A6J5K8-F1
#
_cell.length_a   1.000
_cell.length_b   1.000
_cell.length_c   1.000
_cell.angle_alpha   90.00
_cell.angle_beta   90.00
_cell.angle_gamma   90.00
#
_symmetry.space_group_name_H-M   'P 1'
#
loop_
_entity.id
_entity.type
_entity.pdbx_description
1 polymer ?
#
loop_
_entity_poly.entity_id
_entity_poly.type
_entity_poly.pdbx_seq_one_letter_code
_entity_poly.pdbx_strand_id
1 'polypeptide(L)'
;MEEDLVLIEKLPAMSLVPGQPWRESLLEPPPPPPPPPPPSSEPSLVPIKSRKPARHVKSLHKLAGLDDDADDPACPENLFQTTPNAFDWHHTTASLLAGDPAKSRASPSGFTTGSDPCPPQPPPPLGVLPPPPLQILPPPPPPPVTFLAPPPPPPISPRRVYSPDVFIPSTISYFPNSTSDFLHLEPFKRTVLSLVHDAAPADLDNYRWILQHGSPDAWYARPCKAAETALLSGSSIMESCDIGSAPVQCCQIPRVWASAALTTPDRDEESCDSCDSCGCSNSLRRPCLSPLVYNIVVSTFAVPAEGSSYNSYGRQVYRLFKCGSRDAAVAEVFYTAGMLGWNVVFSCVMRKGETFDEQSGPIDRVHKLRSLIEEGRDGEKVRVFY
;
A
#
# COMPACT_ATOMS: atom_id res chain seq x y z
N MET A 1 -18.25 -33.21 21.84
CA MET A 1 -17.46 -32.11 21.23
C MET A 1 -18.30 -31.67 20.06
N GLU A 2 -19.14 -30.67 20.31
CA GLU A 2 -20.05 -30.09 19.32
C GLU A 2 -19.24 -29.13 18.45
N GLU A 3 -19.35 -29.29 17.13
CA GLU A 3 -18.70 -28.43 16.15
C GLU A 3 -19.64 -27.27 15.82
N ASP A 4 -19.23 -26.06 16.22
CA ASP A 4 -19.88 -24.81 15.82
C ASP A 4 -19.58 -24.53 14.34
N LEU A 5 -20.60 -24.74 13.50
CA LEU A 5 -20.63 -24.31 12.11
C LEU A 5 -20.79 -22.78 12.06
N VAL A 6 -19.67 -22.07 11.87
CA VAL A 6 -19.69 -20.64 11.54
C VAL A 6 -20.22 -20.48 10.11
N LEU A 7 -21.41 -19.90 10.00
CA LEU A 7 -22.04 -19.47 8.75
C LEU A 7 -21.25 -18.28 8.19
N ILE A 8 -20.49 -18.50 7.12
CA ILE A 8 -19.87 -17.38 6.37
C ILE A 8 -20.97 -16.77 5.51
N GLU A 9 -21.36 -15.54 5.83
CA GLU A 9 -22.26 -14.73 4.99
C GLU A 9 -21.65 -14.55 3.60
N LYS A 10 -22.42 -14.97 2.60
CA LYS A 10 -22.09 -14.92 1.18
C LYS A 10 -22.26 -13.48 0.71
N LEU A 11 -21.17 -12.75 0.52
CA LEU A 11 -21.19 -11.44 -0.14
C LEU A 11 -21.88 -11.55 -1.52
N PRO A 12 -22.68 -10.56 -1.93
CA PRO A 12 -23.37 -10.59 -3.21
C PRO A 12 -22.36 -10.52 -4.34
N ALA A 13 -22.28 -11.60 -5.13
CA ALA A 13 -21.55 -11.61 -6.38
C ALA A 13 -22.17 -10.56 -7.32
N MET A 14 -21.44 -9.49 -7.62
CA MET A 14 -21.81 -8.57 -8.69
C MET A 14 -21.62 -9.30 -10.02
N SER A 15 -22.72 -9.88 -10.53
CA SER A 15 -22.78 -10.47 -11.86
C SER A 15 -22.82 -9.34 -12.88
N LEU A 16 -21.66 -9.02 -13.47
CA LEU A 16 -21.60 -8.21 -14.67
C LEU A 16 -21.86 -9.12 -15.87
N VAL A 17 -23.07 -9.04 -16.41
CA VAL A 17 -23.44 -9.66 -17.70
C VAL A 17 -22.83 -8.80 -18.82
N PRO A 18 -21.88 -9.31 -19.62
CA PRO A 18 -21.32 -8.55 -20.73
C PRO A 18 -22.34 -8.50 -21.89
N GLY A 19 -22.75 -7.30 -22.32
CA GLY A 19 -23.40 -7.10 -23.62
C GLY A 19 -24.78 -6.44 -23.66
N GLN A 20 -25.28 -5.81 -22.59
CA GLN A 20 -26.52 -5.03 -22.66
C GLN A 20 -26.25 -3.56 -23.01
N PRO A 21 -26.79 -3.03 -24.13
CA PRO A 21 -26.79 -1.60 -24.40
C PRO A 21 -27.69 -0.89 -23.38
N TRP A 22 -27.20 0.24 -22.90
CA TRP A 22 -27.70 1.02 -21.78
C TRP A 22 -28.95 1.75 -22.28
N ARG A 23 -30.11 1.08 -22.16
CA ARG A 23 -31.41 1.73 -22.30
C ARG A 23 -31.84 2.22 -20.93
N GLU A 24 -32.17 3.50 -20.87
CA GLU A 24 -32.91 4.13 -19.78
C GLU A 24 -34.17 3.31 -19.49
N SER A 25 -34.10 2.47 -18.48
CA SER A 25 -35.25 1.76 -17.94
C SER A 25 -35.91 2.68 -16.94
N LEU A 26 -37.05 3.23 -17.34
CA LEU A 26 -38.03 3.85 -16.46
C LEU A 26 -38.28 2.86 -15.30
N LEU A 27 -37.84 3.25 -14.11
CA LEU A 27 -38.07 2.51 -12.87
C LEU A 27 -39.58 2.38 -12.65
N GLU A 28 -40.12 1.18 -12.85
CA GLU A 28 -41.39 0.83 -12.22
C GLU A 28 -41.21 0.89 -10.70
N PRO A 29 -42.13 1.54 -9.97
CA PRO A 29 -42.05 1.61 -8.52
C PRO A 29 -42.15 0.20 -7.92
N PRO A 30 -41.40 -0.08 -6.85
CA PRO A 30 -41.42 -1.39 -6.21
C PRO A 30 -42.84 -1.71 -5.70
N PRO A 31 -43.26 -2.99 -5.75
CA PRO A 31 -44.55 -3.40 -5.21
C PRO A 31 -44.64 -3.09 -3.71
N PRO A 32 -45.83 -2.73 -3.20
CA PRO A 32 -46.01 -2.41 -1.80
C PRO A 32 -45.67 -3.63 -0.92
N PRO A 33 -45.10 -3.41 0.29
CA PRO A 33 -44.75 -4.49 1.20
C PRO A 33 -45.99 -5.27 1.63
N PRO A 34 -45.87 -6.59 1.88
CA PRO A 34 -46.96 -7.41 2.36
C PRO A 34 -47.44 -6.93 3.75
N PRO A 35 -48.73 -7.08 4.06
CA PRO A 35 -49.27 -6.69 5.37
C PRO A 35 -48.63 -7.51 6.49
N PRO A 36 -48.41 -6.90 7.68
CA PRO A 36 -47.82 -7.59 8.81
C PRO A 36 -48.73 -8.75 9.28
N PRO A 37 -48.13 -9.88 9.73
CA PRO A 37 -48.90 -10.99 10.25
C PRO A 37 -49.65 -10.59 11.53
N PRO A 38 -50.83 -11.19 11.79
CA PRO A 38 -51.60 -10.92 13.00
C PRO A 38 -50.80 -11.30 14.25
N PRO A 39 -50.96 -10.56 15.36
CA PRO A 39 -50.23 -10.81 16.60
C PRO A 39 -50.56 -12.22 17.13
N SER A 40 -49.54 -13.08 17.21
CA SER A 40 -49.66 -14.39 17.82
C SER A 40 -49.85 -14.24 19.33
N SER A 41 -50.93 -14.80 19.83
CA SER A 41 -51.26 -14.90 21.25
C SER A 41 -50.11 -15.49 22.06
N GLU A 42 -49.69 -14.76 23.10
CA GLU A 42 -48.70 -15.14 24.10
C GLU A 42 -48.96 -16.53 24.71
N PRO A 43 -47.96 -17.43 24.76
CA PRO A 43 -48.01 -18.58 25.63
C PRO A 43 -47.60 -18.21 27.07
N SER A 44 -48.48 -18.55 28.00
CA SER A 44 -48.36 -18.48 29.45
C SER A 44 -47.01 -18.98 29.98
N LEU A 45 -46.30 -18.12 30.70
CA LEU A 45 -45.08 -18.42 31.47
C LEU A 45 -45.35 -19.43 32.60
N VAL A 46 -44.56 -20.50 32.65
CA VAL A 46 -44.48 -21.44 33.79
C VAL A 46 -43.18 -21.15 34.56
N PRO A 47 -43.18 -21.08 35.90
CA PRO A 47 -42.02 -20.68 36.67
C PRO A 47 -40.98 -21.81 36.80
N ILE A 48 -39.77 -21.57 36.31
CA ILE A 48 -38.61 -22.45 36.50
C ILE A 48 -37.93 -22.12 37.84
N LYS A 49 -37.83 -23.15 38.70
CA LYS A 49 -37.13 -23.11 40.00
C LYS A 49 -35.62 -22.91 39.82
N SER A 50 -35.09 -21.94 40.54
CA SER A 50 -33.67 -21.57 40.62
C SER A 50 -32.84 -22.65 41.33
N ARG A 51 -31.78 -23.15 40.68
CA ARG A 51 -30.70 -23.92 41.34
C ARG A 51 -29.43 -23.07 41.38
N LYS A 52 -28.89 -22.88 42.58
CA LYS A 52 -27.61 -22.21 42.87
C LYS A 52 -26.42 -23.04 42.34
N PRO A 53 -25.36 -22.42 41.81
CA PRO A 53 -24.05 -23.03 41.78
C PRO A 53 -23.18 -22.58 42.96
N ALA A 54 -22.40 -23.53 43.46
CA ALA A 54 -21.49 -23.40 44.59
C ALA A 54 -20.18 -22.71 44.20
N ARG A 55 -19.66 -21.94 45.15
CA ARG A 55 -18.35 -21.28 45.15
C ARG A 55 -17.21 -22.29 45.06
N HIS A 56 -16.18 -22.00 44.27
CA HIS A 56 -14.78 -22.33 44.57
C HIS A 56 -13.89 -21.25 43.94
N VAL A 57 -13.47 -20.27 44.76
CA VAL A 57 -12.42 -19.30 44.41
C VAL A 57 -11.28 -19.56 45.37
N LYS A 58 -10.13 -20.02 44.83
CA LYS A 58 -8.88 -20.07 45.58
C LYS A 58 -8.18 -18.72 45.45
N SER A 59 -7.85 -18.22 46.62
CA SER A 59 -7.07 -17.03 46.91
C SER A 59 -5.64 -17.14 46.37
N LEU A 60 -5.14 -16.06 45.76
CA LEU A 60 -3.72 -15.71 45.82
C LEU A 60 -3.59 -14.21 46.12
N HIS A 61 -3.14 -13.92 47.34
CA HIS A 61 -2.40 -12.72 47.76
C HIS A 61 -1.17 -12.53 46.85
N LYS A 62 -0.51 -11.38 46.67
CA LYS A 62 -0.50 -10.01 47.21
C LYS A 62 0.73 -9.34 46.58
N LEU A 63 0.69 -8.03 46.31
CA LEU A 63 1.75 -7.00 46.32
C LEU A 63 1.16 -5.77 45.59
N ALA A 64 0.75 -4.69 46.28
CA ALA A 64 1.56 -3.51 46.65
C ALA A 64 2.31 -2.93 45.42
N GLY A 65 2.15 -1.69 44.98
CA GLY A 65 1.59 -0.45 45.52
C GLY A 65 2.40 0.72 44.93
N LEU A 66 1.82 1.92 44.93
CA LEU A 66 2.39 3.25 44.60
C LEU A 66 2.36 3.72 43.13
N ASP A 67 1.37 4.58 42.88
CA ASP A 67 1.48 5.99 42.43
C ASP A 67 2.68 6.40 41.56
N ASP A 68 2.41 6.96 40.37
CA ASP A 68 2.93 8.29 39.98
C ASP A 68 2.20 8.80 38.73
N ASP A 69 1.79 10.07 38.80
CA ASP A 69 1.23 10.89 37.74
C ASP A 69 2.16 10.95 36.52
N ALA A 70 1.62 10.69 35.33
CA ALA A 70 2.30 10.97 34.07
C ALA A 70 1.37 11.78 33.16
N ASP A 71 1.66 13.08 33.09
CA ASP A 71 1.26 13.98 32.02
C ASP A 71 1.48 13.30 30.66
N ASP A 72 0.40 13.22 29.88
CA ASP A 72 0.36 12.71 28.52
C ASP A 72 1.04 13.75 27.59
N PRO A 73 2.26 13.51 27.07
CA PRO A 73 2.88 14.46 26.16
C PRO A 73 2.25 14.25 24.79
N ALA A 74 1.33 15.15 24.44
CA ALA A 74 0.87 15.32 23.07
C ALA A 74 2.06 15.23 22.10
N CYS A 75 2.10 14.17 21.28
CA CYS A 75 3.11 14.01 20.27
C CYS A 75 3.07 15.22 19.34
N PRO A 76 4.14 16.02 19.23
CA PRO A 76 4.17 17.08 18.24
C PRO A 76 4.18 16.42 16.85
N GLU A 77 3.03 16.42 16.20
CA GLU A 77 2.93 16.32 14.76
C GLU A 77 3.70 17.51 14.18
N ASN A 78 4.98 17.31 13.85
CA ASN A 78 5.70 17.90 12.72
C ASN A 78 7.22 17.84 12.94
N LEU A 79 7.93 17.61 11.84
CA LEU A 79 9.37 17.41 11.70
C LEU A 79 9.88 16.07 12.25
N PHE A 80 9.85 15.04 11.40
CA PHE A 80 11.02 14.22 11.03
C PHE A 80 10.54 13.15 10.04
N GLN A 81 10.46 13.51 8.76
CA GLN A 81 10.56 12.54 7.67
C GLN A 81 12.05 12.23 7.47
N THR A 82 12.59 11.37 8.34
CA THR A 82 13.89 10.73 8.11
C THR A 82 13.77 9.26 8.52
N THR A 83 13.33 8.44 7.58
CA THR A 83 13.54 6.99 7.63
C THR A 83 14.97 6.68 7.16
N PRO A 84 15.80 5.96 7.92
CA PRO A 84 17.01 5.39 7.36
C PRO A 84 16.62 4.18 6.47
N ASN A 85 17.07 4.20 5.22
CA ASN A 85 16.99 3.13 4.21
C ASN A 85 15.62 2.80 3.55
N ALA A 86 14.74 3.79 3.42
CA ALA A 86 13.75 3.77 2.34
C ALA A 86 14.28 4.67 1.21
N PHE A 87 14.41 4.13 0.00
CA PHE A 87 14.78 4.88 -1.19
C PHE A 87 13.77 6.04 -1.36
N ASP A 88 14.23 7.27 -1.20
CA ASP A 88 13.40 8.47 -1.14
C ASP A 88 12.88 8.82 -2.55
N TRP A 89 11.73 8.23 -2.91
CA TRP A 89 11.12 8.32 -4.25
C TRP A 89 10.31 9.60 -4.51
N HIS A 90 10.32 10.57 -3.60
CA HIS A 90 9.53 11.80 -3.75
C HIS A 90 10.25 12.92 -4.55
N HIS A 91 11.48 12.70 -5.03
CA HIS A 91 12.26 13.77 -5.69
C HIS A 91 12.35 13.74 -7.22
N THR A 92 11.77 12.78 -7.95
CA THR A 92 12.08 12.62 -9.40
C THR A 92 11.05 13.18 -10.39
N THR A 93 10.07 14.00 -9.99
CA THR A 93 9.07 14.52 -10.97
C THR A 93 8.69 15.99 -10.86
N ALA A 94 9.53 16.82 -10.23
CA ALA A 94 9.34 18.27 -10.23
C ALA A 94 10.68 19.02 -10.24
N SER A 95 11.36 19.09 -11.39
CA SER A 95 12.40 20.10 -11.66
C SER A 95 12.68 20.19 -13.15
N LEU A 96 11.73 20.77 -13.87
CA LEU A 96 11.97 21.48 -15.13
C LEU A 96 11.00 22.67 -15.09
N LEU A 97 11.55 23.88 -15.02
CA LEU A 97 10.89 25.19 -14.91
C LEU A 97 10.59 25.70 -13.48
N ALA A 98 11.62 26.20 -12.80
CA ALA A 98 11.52 27.42 -12.00
C ALA A 98 12.94 27.93 -11.69
N GLY A 99 13.22 29.18 -12.06
CA GLY A 99 14.50 29.83 -11.79
C GLY A 99 14.74 30.07 -10.31
N ASP A 100 16.02 30.07 -9.94
CA ASP A 100 16.54 30.42 -8.62
C ASP A 100 16.12 31.84 -8.19
N PRO A 101 15.65 32.01 -6.95
CA PRO A 101 16.02 33.16 -6.17
C PRO A 101 16.90 32.77 -4.98
N ALA A 102 18.04 33.46 -4.90
CA ALA A 102 19.07 33.36 -3.90
C ALA A 102 18.54 33.35 -2.45
N LYS A 103 19.03 32.39 -1.66
CA LYS A 103 18.77 32.29 -0.22
C LYS A 103 19.82 33.13 0.54
N SER A 104 19.40 34.32 0.94
CA SER A 104 20.08 35.13 1.97
C SER A 104 19.93 34.44 3.34
N ARG A 105 21.06 34.14 3.98
CA ARG A 105 21.15 33.58 5.33
C ARG A 105 21.35 34.74 6.31
N ALA A 106 20.39 34.94 7.20
CA ALA A 106 20.53 35.85 8.34
C ALA A 106 21.41 35.22 9.42
N SER A 107 22.34 36.03 9.93
CA SER A 107 23.20 35.79 11.08
C SER A 107 22.45 35.96 12.41
N PRO A 108 22.97 35.44 13.54
CA PRO A 108 22.62 35.92 14.87
C PRO A 108 23.45 37.15 15.27
N SER A 109 22.80 38.01 16.03
CA SER A 109 23.26 39.26 16.63
C SER A 109 24.41 39.10 17.63
N GLY A 110 25.40 40.00 17.57
CA GLY A 110 26.42 40.18 18.59
C GLY A 110 27.10 41.56 18.50
N PHE A 111 26.79 42.40 19.48
CA PHE A 111 27.54 43.52 20.10
C PHE A 111 28.41 44.50 19.27
N THR A 112 28.08 45.77 19.53
CA THR A 112 28.77 47.04 19.24
C THR A 112 30.15 47.17 19.89
N THR A 113 31.14 47.72 19.15
CA THR A 113 32.04 48.80 19.60
C THR A 113 32.80 49.37 18.40
N GLY A 114 32.91 50.69 18.32
CA GLY A 114 33.34 51.44 17.14
C GLY A 114 34.85 51.52 16.90
N SER A 115 35.19 52.11 15.76
CA SER A 115 36.44 52.85 15.50
C SER A 115 36.36 53.55 14.13
N ASP A 116 37.01 54.71 14.06
CA ASP A 116 36.96 55.73 13.00
C ASP A 116 37.32 55.27 11.58
N PRO A 117 36.83 55.98 10.53
CA PRO A 117 37.24 55.75 9.15
C PRO A 117 38.61 56.39 8.84
N CYS A 118 39.56 55.57 8.35
CA CYS A 118 40.84 56.00 7.79
C CYS A 118 40.66 56.48 6.32
N PRO A 119 41.32 57.57 5.87
CA PRO A 119 41.17 58.08 4.50
C PRO A 119 41.85 57.18 3.44
N PRO A 120 41.34 57.16 2.19
CA PRO A 120 41.89 56.34 1.11
C PRO A 120 43.20 56.91 0.53
N GLN A 121 44.17 56.01 0.29
CA GLN A 121 45.42 56.33 -0.43
C GLN A 121 45.19 56.55 -1.94
N PRO A 122 46.00 57.40 -2.60
CA PRO A 122 45.95 57.61 -4.04
C PRO A 122 46.59 56.45 -4.84
N PRO A 123 46.11 56.17 -6.06
CA PRO A 123 46.65 55.12 -6.91
C PRO A 123 48.04 55.47 -7.48
N PRO A 124 48.92 54.47 -7.69
CA PRO A 124 50.24 54.68 -8.29
C PRO A 124 50.16 55.05 -9.78
N PRO A 125 51.15 55.79 -10.30
CA PRO A 125 51.20 56.20 -11.71
C PRO A 125 51.42 55.00 -12.63
N LEU A 126 50.55 54.87 -13.64
CA LEU A 126 50.65 53.87 -14.70
C LEU A 126 51.88 54.14 -15.58
N GLY A 127 52.90 53.30 -15.46
CA GLY A 127 54.04 53.26 -16.38
C GLY A 127 53.60 52.77 -17.75
N VAL A 128 53.97 53.51 -18.79
CA VAL A 128 53.72 53.20 -20.21
C VAL A 128 54.48 51.92 -20.58
N LEU A 129 53.76 50.83 -20.82
CA LEU A 129 54.35 49.58 -21.33
C LEU A 129 54.59 49.68 -22.85
N PRO A 130 55.69 49.12 -23.37
CA PRO A 130 56.00 49.10 -24.80
C PRO A 130 55.01 48.21 -25.58
N PRO A 131 54.81 48.47 -26.89
CA PRO A 131 53.85 47.73 -27.70
C PRO A 131 54.29 46.27 -27.88
N PRO A 132 53.35 45.31 -27.77
CA PRO A 132 53.65 43.90 -27.93
C PRO A 132 54.01 43.57 -29.40
N PRO A 133 54.92 42.60 -29.63
CA PRO A 133 55.25 42.14 -30.98
C PRO A 133 54.03 41.50 -31.65
N LEU A 134 53.85 41.78 -32.95
CA LEU A 134 52.77 41.26 -33.78
C LEU A 134 52.86 39.73 -33.85
N GLN A 135 52.00 39.04 -33.11
CA GLN A 135 51.87 37.59 -33.17
C GLN A 135 51.09 37.20 -34.42
N ILE A 136 51.73 36.40 -35.28
CA ILE A 136 51.09 35.76 -36.43
C ILE A 136 50.06 34.78 -35.87
N LEU A 137 48.76 35.11 -36.02
CA LEU A 137 47.67 34.27 -35.53
C LEU A 137 47.69 32.91 -36.26
N PRO A 138 47.61 31.77 -35.55
CA PRO A 138 47.46 30.47 -36.18
C PRO A 138 46.17 30.43 -37.01
N PRO A 139 46.14 29.63 -38.10
CA PRO A 139 44.95 29.51 -38.92
C PRO A 139 43.74 29.06 -38.08
N PRO A 140 42.54 29.57 -38.37
CA PRO A 140 41.35 29.23 -37.61
C PRO A 140 41.11 27.73 -37.64
N PRO A 141 40.72 27.12 -36.50
CA PRO A 141 40.39 25.69 -36.47
C PRO A 141 39.25 25.40 -37.45
N PRO A 142 39.23 24.20 -38.07
CA PRO A 142 38.13 23.80 -38.94
C PRO A 142 36.80 23.88 -38.18
N PRO A 143 35.69 24.25 -38.87
CA PRO A 143 34.38 24.32 -38.24
C PRO A 143 34.05 22.95 -37.61
N PRO A 144 33.49 22.92 -36.39
CA PRO A 144 33.08 21.68 -35.76
C PRO A 144 32.13 20.94 -36.70
N VAL A 145 32.39 19.65 -36.92
CA VAL A 145 31.49 18.77 -37.67
C VAL A 145 30.13 18.85 -36.99
N THR A 146 29.14 19.44 -37.67
CA THR A 146 27.77 19.52 -37.19
C THR A 146 27.19 18.10 -37.25
N PHE A 147 27.44 17.29 -36.21
CA PHE A 147 26.69 16.07 -36.01
C PHE A 147 25.24 16.47 -35.82
N LEU A 148 24.41 16.20 -36.83
CA LEU A 148 22.97 16.34 -36.70
C LEU A 148 22.56 15.60 -35.43
N ALA A 149 21.95 16.33 -34.50
CA ALA A 149 21.45 15.73 -33.27
C ALA A 149 20.59 14.52 -33.66
N PRO A 150 20.80 13.35 -33.04
CA PRO A 150 19.99 12.18 -33.34
C PRO A 150 18.50 12.55 -33.19
N PRO A 151 17.63 12.05 -34.09
CA PRO A 151 16.21 12.33 -33.98
C PRO A 151 15.71 11.94 -32.59
N PRO A 152 14.80 12.73 -31.98
CA PRO A 152 14.28 12.42 -30.67
C PRO A 152 13.65 11.01 -30.68
N PRO A 153 13.85 10.20 -29.61
CA PRO A 153 13.24 8.89 -29.54
C PRO A 153 11.70 9.02 -29.64
N PRO A 154 11.02 8.05 -30.27
CA PRO A 154 9.57 8.07 -30.35
C PRO A 154 8.96 8.09 -28.94
N PRO A 155 7.85 8.81 -28.72
CA PRO A 155 7.18 8.82 -27.43
C PRO A 155 6.75 7.39 -27.06
N ILE A 156 7.16 6.94 -25.88
CA ILE A 156 6.79 5.62 -25.34
C ILE A 156 5.27 5.65 -25.11
N SER A 157 4.54 4.94 -25.95
CA SER A 157 3.09 4.82 -25.80
C SER A 157 2.78 3.83 -24.69
N PRO A 158 1.94 4.19 -23.69
CA PRO A 158 1.62 3.29 -22.60
C PRO A 158 0.91 2.04 -23.12
N ARG A 159 1.25 0.89 -22.54
CA ARG A 159 0.64 -0.39 -22.91
C ARG A 159 -0.81 -0.41 -22.46
N ARG A 160 -1.73 -0.75 -23.37
CA ARG A 160 -3.18 -0.79 -23.07
C ARG A 160 -3.56 -2.12 -22.42
N VAL A 161 -4.36 -2.04 -21.37
CA VAL A 161 -4.85 -3.19 -20.59
C VAL A 161 -6.37 -3.11 -20.49
N TYR A 162 -7.04 -4.21 -20.81
CA TYR A 162 -8.50 -4.27 -20.90
C TYR A 162 -9.13 -5.14 -19.80
N SER A 163 -8.35 -6.01 -19.17
CA SER A 163 -8.84 -6.99 -18.22
C SER A 163 -7.79 -7.29 -17.12
N PRO A 164 -8.22 -7.80 -15.95
CA PRO A 164 -7.32 -8.09 -14.84
C PRO A 164 -6.19 -9.08 -15.17
N ASP A 165 -6.48 -10.12 -15.95
CA ASP A 165 -5.53 -11.17 -16.33
C ASP A 165 -4.35 -10.64 -17.16
N VAL A 166 -4.58 -9.59 -17.95
CA VAL A 166 -3.53 -8.91 -18.73
C VAL A 166 -2.80 -7.86 -17.89
N PHE A 167 -3.40 -7.38 -16.79
CA PHE A 167 -2.85 -6.32 -15.96
C PHE A 167 -1.62 -6.77 -15.18
N ILE A 168 -1.74 -7.88 -14.46
CA ILE A 168 -0.63 -8.54 -13.78
C ILE A 168 -0.55 -9.96 -14.33
N PRO A 169 0.21 -10.18 -15.42
CA PRO A 169 0.30 -11.49 -16.04
C PRO A 169 0.99 -12.48 -15.10
N SER A 170 0.59 -13.75 -15.18
CA SER A 170 1.31 -14.82 -14.51
C SER A 170 2.63 -15.06 -15.24
N THR A 171 3.75 -14.88 -14.55
CA THR A 171 5.07 -15.13 -15.12
C THR A 171 5.68 -16.37 -14.49
N ILE A 172 5.88 -17.41 -15.30
CA ILE A 172 6.62 -18.61 -14.91
C ILE A 172 8.14 -18.36 -14.95
N SER A 173 8.58 -17.23 -15.52
CA SER A 173 10.00 -16.90 -15.65
C SER A 173 10.66 -16.70 -14.30
N TYR A 174 11.72 -17.47 -14.04
CA TYR A 174 12.62 -17.33 -12.89
C TYR A 174 13.36 -15.99 -12.85
N PHE A 175 13.30 -15.21 -13.93
CA PHE A 175 13.86 -13.87 -14.02
C PHE A 175 12.78 -12.94 -14.57
N PRO A 176 12.01 -12.25 -13.70
CA PRO A 176 11.21 -11.15 -14.16
C PRO A 176 12.18 -10.10 -14.72
N ASN A 177 11.96 -9.67 -15.96
CA ASN A 177 12.61 -8.46 -16.44
C ASN A 177 12.02 -7.30 -15.63
N SER A 178 12.70 -6.94 -14.53
CA SER A 178 12.29 -5.93 -13.53
C SER A 178 12.23 -4.54 -14.16
N THR A 179 11.25 -4.34 -15.01
CA THR A 179 11.03 -3.10 -15.74
C THR A 179 9.70 -2.53 -15.27
N SER A 180 9.76 -1.29 -14.78
CA SER A 180 8.57 -0.50 -14.53
C SER A 180 7.91 -0.14 -15.85
N ASP A 181 6.60 -0.26 -15.95
CA ASP A 181 5.85 0.05 -17.17
C ASP A 181 4.65 0.96 -16.88
N PHE A 182 4.34 1.83 -17.82
CA PHE A 182 3.13 2.65 -17.78
C PHE A 182 2.00 1.91 -18.49
N LEU A 183 1.00 1.49 -17.71
CA LEU A 183 -0.15 0.75 -18.22
C LEU A 183 -1.35 1.68 -18.30
N HIS A 184 -2.05 1.70 -19.44
CA HIS A 184 -3.29 2.41 -19.62
C HIS A 184 -4.47 1.45 -19.46
N LEU A 185 -5.21 1.58 -18.36
CA LEU A 185 -6.37 0.76 -18.04
C LEU A 185 -7.59 1.30 -18.79
N GLU A 186 -7.89 0.68 -19.92
CA GLU A 186 -8.89 1.15 -20.88
C GLU A 186 -10.32 1.27 -20.32
N PRO A 187 -10.81 0.34 -19.47
CA PRO A 187 -12.14 0.47 -18.87
C PRO A 187 -12.31 1.71 -17.99
N PHE A 188 -11.22 2.19 -17.38
CA PHE A 188 -11.24 3.31 -16.44
C PHE A 188 -10.60 4.59 -16.99
N LYS A 189 -10.04 4.52 -18.20
CA LYS A 189 -9.29 5.62 -18.84
C LYS A 189 -8.20 6.19 -17.94
N ARG A 190 -7.55 5.31 -17.15
CA ARG A 190 -6.54 5.68 -16.15
C ARG A 190 -5.20 5.06 -16.50
N THR A 191 -4.15 5.87 -16.42
CA THR A 191 -2.77 5.39 -16.49
C THR A 191 -2.28 5.04 -15.10
N VAL A 192 -1.62 3.89 -14.97
CA VAL A 192 -1.00 3.40 -13.73
C VAL A 192 0.46 3.05 -14.00
N LEU A 193 1.30 3.22 -12.98
CA LEU A 193 2.70 2.80 -13.02
C LEU A 193 2.81 1.42 -12.39
N SER A 194 3.07 0.39 -13.20
CA SER A 194 3.35 -0.96 -12.72
C SER A 194 4.82 -1.07 -12.36
N LEU A 195 5.09 -1.53 -11.15
CA LEU A 195 6.43 -1.73 -10.61
C LEU A 195 6.63 -3.23 -10.36
N VAL A 196 7.64 -3.80 -11.01
CA VAL A 196 8.06 -5.19 -10.80
C VAL A 196 9.40 -5.14 -10.10
N HIS A 197 9.40 -5.38 -8.80
CA HIS A 197 10.61 -5.57 -8.02
C HIS A 197 10.38 -6.62 -6.93
N ASP A 198 11.46 -7.31 -6.56
CA ASP A 198 11.42 -8.28 -5.47
C ASP A 198 11.23 -7.53 -4.15
N ALA A 199 10.35 -8.04 -3.30
CA ALA A 199 10.18 -7.52 -1.96
C ALA A 199 11.34 -7.98 -1.07
N ALA A 200 11.93 -7.04 -0.36
CA ALA A 200 12.95 -7.27 0.66
C ALA A 200 12.28 -7.57 2.01
N PRO A 201 12.99 -8.22 2.96
CA PRO A 201 12.49 -8.37 4.32
C PRO A 201 12.09 -7.06 5.00
N ALA A 202 12.82 -5.98 4.71
CA ALA A 202 12.49 -4.65 5.23
C ALA A 202 11.13 -4.12 4.73
N ASP A 203 10.69 -4.53 3.53
CA ASP A 203 9.39 -4.15 3.01
C ASP A 203 8.27 -4.83 3.79
N LEU A 204 8.44 -6.12 4.12
CA LEU A 204 7.48 -6.82 4.98
C LEU A 204 7.41 -6.16 6.36
N ASP A 205 8.54 -5.83 6.97
CA ASP A 205 8.58 -5.16 8.27
C ASP A 205 7.83 -3.82 8.24
N ASN A 206 7.97 -3.04 7.17
CA ASN A 206 7.27 -1.76 6.99
C ASN A 206 5.73 -1.87 7.02
N TYR A 207 5.19 -3.01 6.59
CA TYR A 207 3.75 -3.27 6.52
C TYR A 207 3.27 -4.33 7.51
N ARG A 208 4.16 -4.82 8.38
CA ARG A 208 3.82 -5.85 9.35
C ARG A 208 2.64 -5.41 10.22
N TRP A 209 2.70 -4.21 10.79
CA TRP A 209 1.66 -3.70 11.70
C TRP A 209 0.23 -3.83 11.14
N ILE A 210 0.00 -3.54 9.84
CA ILE A 210 -1.33 -3.66 9.22
C ILE A 210 -1.65 -5.10 8.82
N LEU A 211 -0.64 -5.91 8.48
CA LEU A 211 -0.86 -7.33 8.21
C LEU A 211 -1.29 -8.10 9.45
N GLN A 212 -0.80 -7.69 10.63
CA GLN A 212 -1.21 -8.28 11.90
C GLN A 212 -2.58 -7.73 12.32
N HIS A 213 -2.71 -6.42 12.47
CA HIS A 213 -3.86 -5.85 13.16
C HIS A 213 -4.94 -5.27 12.23
N GLY A 214 -4.70 -5.26 10.91
CA GLY A 214 -5.59 -4.63 9.95
C GLY A 214 -6.82 -5.47 9.65
N SER A 215 -7.99 -4.89 9.86
CA SER A 215 -9.25 -5.40 9.31
C SER A 215 -9.41 -5.03 7.82
N PRO A 216 -10.10 -5.85 7.03
CA PRO A 216 -10.27 -5.58 5.60
C PRO A 216 -11.25 -4.43 5.29
N ASP A 217 -12.05 -4.02 6.27
CA ASP A 217 -13.14 -3.05 6.09
C ASP A 217 -12.83 -1.65 6.63
N ALA A 218 -11.64 -1.45 7.18
CA ALA A 218 -11.24 -0.18 7.77
C ALA A 218 -9.98 0.41 7.12
N TRP A 219 -9.83 1.71 7.28
CA TRP A 219 -8.63 2.45 6.93
C TRP A 219 -7.80 2.75 8.17
N TYR A 220 -6.48 2.72 7.98
CA TYR A 220 -5.52 2.91 9.04
C TYR A 220 -4.47 3.90 8.60
N ALA A 221 -4.14 4.87 9.45
CA ALA A 221 -2.91 5.59 9.28
C ALA A 221 -1.74 4.79 9.83
N ARG A 222 -0.55 5.01 9.26
CA ARG A 222 0.66 4.40 9.80
C ARG A 222 0.88 4.89 11.24
N PRO A 223 1.07 3.97 12.22
CA PRO A 223 1.40 4.35 13.58
C PRO A 223 2.79 5.00 13.62
N CYS A 224 3.02 5.88 14.60
CA CYS A 224 4.38 6.32 14.89
C CYS A 224 5.20 5.15 15.45
N LYS A 225 6.54 5.22 15.41
CA LYS A 225 7.39 4.12 15.90
C LYS A 225 7.11 3.71 17.36
N ALA A 226 6.76 4.68 18.21
CA ALA A 226 6.39 4.42 19.60
C ALA A 226 5.08 3.62 19.69
N ALA A 227 4.05 4.05 18.95
CA ALA A 227 2.77 3.33 18.88
C ALA A 227 2.91 1.95 18.23
N GLU A 228 3.75 1.82 17.21
CA GLU A 228 4.06 0.53 16.57
C GLU A 228 4.70 -0.45 17.57
N THR A 229 5.63 0.02 18.39
CA THR A 229 6.24 -0.80 19.45
C THR A 229 5.19 -1.24 20.49
N ALA A 230 4.26 -0.34 20.84
CA ALA A 230 3.16 -0.65 21.76
C ALA A 230 2.16 -1.66 21.18
N LEU A 231 1.86 -1.58 19.87
CA LEU A 231 1.01 -2.53 19.15
C LEU A 231 1.64 -3.92 19.10
N LEU A 232 2.93 -3.99 18.74
CA LEU A 232 3.68 -5.26 18.72
C LEU A 232 3.81 -5.90 20.11
N SER A 233 3.75 -5.10 21.18
CA SER A 233 3.74 -5.58 22.56
C SER A 233 2.35 -6.02 23.06
N GLY A 234 1.32 -5.99 22.19
CA GLY A 234 -0.05 -6.35 22.51
C GLY A 234 -0.75 -5.39 23.49
N SER A 235 -0.19 -4.19 23.70
CA SER A 235 -0.63 -3.25 24.73
C SER A 235 -1.52 -2.13 24.21
N SER A 236 -1.70 -2.02 22.89
CA SER A 236 -2.43 -0.92 22.27
C SER A 236 -3.51 -1.41 21.31
N ILE A 237 -4.64 -0.71 21.28
CA ILE A 237 -5.67 -0.86 20.26
C ILE A 237 -5.21 -0.04 19.06
N MET A 238 -5.16 -0.66 17.87
CA MET A 238 -4.87 0.09 16.65
C MET A 238 -5.97 1.11 16.45
N GLU A 239 -5.61 2.39 16.56
CA GLU A 239 -6.54 3.48 16.34
C GLU A 239 -6.94 3.45 14.86
N SER A 240 -8.09 2.84 14.58
CA SER A 240 -8.73 2.94 13.28
C SER A 240 -8.90 4.43 13.04
N CYS A 241 -8.32 4.93 11.95
CA CYS A 241 -8.65 6.27 11.56
C CYS A 241 -10.10 6.19 11.12
N ASP A 242 -10.99 6.77 11.93
CA ASP A 242 -12.36 7.06 11.54
C ASP A 242 -12.28 8.24 10.55
N ILE A 243 -11.56 7.99 9.45
CA ILE A 243 -11.76 8.66 8.19
C ILE A 243 -13.19 8.27 7.91
N GLY A 244 -14.13 9.13 8.27
CA GLY A 244 -15.54 8.89 7.98
C GLY A 244 -15.71 8.65 6.48
N SER A 245 -16.91 8.82 5.96
CA SER A 245 -17.12 8.83 4.50
C SER A 245 -16.35 9.94 3.74
N ALA A 246 -15.30 10.54 4.32
CA ALA A 246 -14.41 11.50 3.72
C ALA A 246 -13.90 10.96 2.38
N PRO A 247 -14.03 11.76 1.31
CA PRO A 247 -13.66 11.33 -0.02
C PRO A 247 -12.15 11.07 -0.06
N VAL A 248 -11.81 9.82 -0.34
CA VAL A 248 -10.44 9.45 -0.66
C VAL A 248 -10.15 9.94 -2.07
N GLN A 249 -9.25 10.92 -2.21
CA GLN A 249 -8.87 11.45 -3.51
C GLN A 249 -7.43 11.06 -3.85
N CYS A 250 -7.24 10.39 -4.97
CA CYS A 250 -5.92 10.19 -5.54
C CYS A 250 -5.74 11.10 -6.77
N CYS A 251 -4.94 12.15 -6.61
CA CYS A 251 -4.55 13.04 -7.72
C CYS A 251 -3.28 12.55 -8.44
N GLN A 252 -2.66 11.47 -7.97
CA GLN A 252 -1.40 10.94 -8.50
C GLN A 252 -1.65 9.74 -9.41
N ILE A 253 -0.71 9.46 -10.31
CA ILE A 253 -0.69 8.22 -11.09
C ILE A 253 -0.55 7.05 -10.09
N PRO A 254 -1.54 6.14 -10.00
CA PRO A 254 -1.47 5.03 -9.06
C PRO A 254 -0.26 4.15 -9.36
N ARG A 255 0.46 3.78 -8.31
CA ARG A 255 1.60 2.87 -8.36
C ARG A 255 1.12 1.48 -7.94
N VAL A 256 1.38 0.49 -8.78
CA VAL A 256 0.99 -0.90 -8.50
C VAL A 256 2.24 -1.74 -8.41
N TRP A 257 2.52 -2.24 -7.21
CA TRP A 257 3.59 -3.19 -7.02
C TRP A 257 3.12 -4.62 -7.36
N ALA A 258 3.53 -5.09 -8.54
CA ALA A 258 3.32 -6.45 -9.00
C ALA A 258 4.41 -7.38 -8.43
N SER A 259 4.34 -7.65 -7.12
CA SER A 259 5.29 -8.54 -6.42
C SER A 259 5.17 -10.01 -6.87
N ALA A 260 6.08 -10.86 -6.39
CA ALA A 260 6.05 -12.30 -6.65
C ALA A 260 4.71 -12.93 -6.24
N ALA A 261 4.07 -12.42 -5.18
CA ALA A 261 2.75 -12.86 -4.74
C ALA A 261 1.67 -12.71 -5.82
N LEU A 262 1.74 -11.69 -6.68
CA LEU A 262 0.72 -11.44 -7.70
C LEU A 262 1.13 -11.96 -9.09
N THR A 263 2.42 -12.18 -9.34
CA THR A 263 2.95 -12.65 -10.63
C THR A 263 3.16 -14.16 -10.68
N THR A 264 3.35 -14.83 -9.54
CA THR A 264 3.54 -16.30 -9.51
C THR A 264 2.20 -17.01 -9.68
N PRO A 265 2.05 -17.92 -10.65
CA PRO A 265 0.80 -18.66 -10.82
C PRO A 265 0.50 -19.59 -9.62
N ASP A 266 -0.78 -19.74 -9.29
CA ASP A 266 -1.24 -20.61 -8.20
C ASP A 266 -1.03 -22.10 -8.50
N ARG A 267 -0.87 -22.46 -9.78
CA ARG A 267 -0.73 -23.83 -10.27
C ARG A 267 0.53 -23.96 -11.10
N ASP A 268 1.29 -25.02 -10.82
CA ASP A 268 2.30 -25.50 -11.74
C ASP A 268 1.54 -26.05 -12.96
N GLU A 269 1.53 -25.30 -14.06
CA GLU A 269 0.91 -25.70 -15.33
C GLU A 269 1.50 -27.01 -15.89
N GLU A 270 2.61 -27.51 -15.33
CA GLU A 270 3.34 -28.71 -15.76
C GLU A 270 2.61 -30.06 -15.54
N SER A 271 1.46 -30.10 -14.86
CA SER A 271 0.91 -31.40 -14.37
C SER A 271 -0.40 -31.89 -15.01
N CYS A 272 -1.02 -31.21 -15.98
CA CYS A 272 -2.33 -31.65 -16.50
C CYS A 272 -2.37 -32.15 -17.96
N ASP A 273 -1.23 -32.24 -18.65
CA ASP A 273 -1.21 -32.66 -20.05
C ASP A 273 -1.39 -34.18 -20.27
N SER A 274 -1.49 -35.00 -19.22
CA SER A 274 -1.59 -36.47 -19.36
C SER A 274 -2.82 -37.13 -18.75
N CYS A 275 -3.79 -36.37 -18.23
CA CYS A 275 -5.01 -36.99 -17.69
C CYS A 275 -6.14 -37.15 -18.73
N ASP A 276 -5.85 -37.76 -19.87
CA ASP A 276 -6.90 -38.31 -20.77
C ASP A 276 -7.78 -39.37 -20.06
N SER A 277 -7.36 -39.85 -18.88
CA SER A 277 -8.11 -40.80 -18.04
C SER A 277 -8.68 -40.21 -16.75
N CYS A 278 -8.50 -38.91 -16.47
CA CYS A 278 -9.27 -38.27 -15.41
C CYS A 278 -10.67 -38.01 -15.99
N GLY A 279 -11.64 -38.89 -15.70
CA GLY A 279 -13.05 -38.80 -16.14
C GLY A 279 -13.81 -37.57 -15.61
N CYS A 280 -13.16 -36.42 -15.51
CA CYS A 280 -13.64 -35.10 -15.12
C CYS A 280 -14.53 -34.46 -16.20
N SER A 281 -15.22 -35.27 -17.02
CA SER A 281 -16.01 -34.75 -18.13
C SER A 281 -17.35 -34.13 -17.70
N ASN A 282 -17.80 -34.23 -16.44
CA ASN A 282 -19.04 -33.55 -15.99
C ASN A 282 -19.27 -33.47 -14.48
N SER A 283 -18.37 -33.96 -13.62
CA SER A 283 -18.52 -33.73 -12.19
C SER A 283 -18.12 -32.29 -11.89
N LEU A 284 -19.12 -31.42 -11.72
CA LEU A 284 -19.06 -30.12 -11.02
C LEU A 284 -17.67 -29.88 -10.44
N ARG A 285 -16.83 -29.12 -11.16
CA ARG A 285 -15.49 -28.71 -10.72
C ARG A 285 -15.64 -28.15 -9.31
N ARG A 286 -15.41 -28.99 -8.30
CA ARG A 286 -15.41 -28.54 -6.91
C ARG A 286 -14.31 -27.49 -6.90
N PRO A 287 -14.61 -26.22 -6.58
CA PRO A 287 -13.57 -25.22 -6.50
C PRO A 287 -12.59 -25.75 -5.44
N CYS A 288 -11.40 -26.18 -5.88
CA CYS A 288 -10.32 -26.50 -4.97
C CYS A 288 -10.02 -25.19 -4.26
N LEU A 289 -10.64 -24.98 -3.10
CA LEU A 289 -10.40 -23.82 -2.28
C LEU A 289 -8.90 -23.84 -1.99
N SER A 290 -8.19 -22.89 -2.58
CA SER A 290 -6.77 -22.74 -2.32
C SER A 290 -6.61 -22.53 -0.81
N PRO A 291 -5.72 -23.26 -0.14
CA PRO A 291 -5.42 -23.02 1.27
C PRO A 291 -4.58 -21.74 1.44
N LEU A 292 -4.56 -20.84 0.46
CA LEU A 292 -3.76 -19.63 0.43
C LEU A 292 -4.63 -18.39 0.63
N VAL A 293 -4.08 -17.40 1.30
CA VAL A 293 -4.67 -16.07 1.50
C VAL A 293 -3.69 -15.03 0.98
N TYR A 294 -4.12 -14.30 -0.04
CA TYR A 294 -3.40 -13.18 -0.64
C TYR A 294 -3.75 -11.92 0.15
N ASN A 295 -2.76 -11.37 0.83
CA ASN A 295 -2.87 -10.12 1.57
C ASN A 295 -2.35 -8.99 0.68
N ILE A 296 -3.16 -7.96 0.46
CA ILE A 296 -2.84 -6.84 -0.42
C ILE A 296 -2.97 -5.56 0.40
N VAL A 297 -1.87 -4.83 0.55
CA VAL A 297 -1.88 -3.54 1.24
C VAL A 297 -1.99 -2.45 0.19
N VAL A 298 -3.08 -1.70 0.27
CA VAL A 298 -3.31 -0.54 -0.57
C VAL A 298 -3.09 0.73 0.23
N SER A 299 -2.72 1.82 -0.45
CA SER A 299 -2.61 3.13 0.18
C SER A 299 -3.13 4.26 -0.69
N THR A 300 -3.51 5.32 -0.01
CA THR A 300 -4.06 6.54 -0.61
C THR A 300 -3.85 7.71 0.35
N PHE A 301 -4.31 8.89 -0.02
CA PHE A 301 -4.27 10.07 0.84
C PHE A 301 -5.68 10.40 1.35
N ALA A 302 -5.81 10.51 2.66
CA ALA A 302 -7.00 11.00 3.31
C ALA A 302 -7.00 12.53 3.26
N VAL A 303 -8.06 13.11 2.71
CA VAL A 303 -8.29 14.54 2.80
C VAL A 303 -8.96 14.82 4.16
N PRO A 304 -8.35 15.65 5.02
CA PRO A 304 -8.95 16.02 6.30
C PRO A 304 -10.31 16.67 6.08
N ALA A 305 -11.26 16.41 6.99
CA ALA A 305 -12.58 17.03 6.95
C ALA A 305 -12.47 18.56 6.97
N GLU A 306 -13.39 19.23 6.29
CA GLU A 306 -13.40 20.67 6.03
C GLU A 306 -12.96 21.51 7.25
N GLY A 307 -11.87 22.27 7.11
CA GLY A 307 -11.39 23.20 8.16
C GLY A 307 -9.89 23.12 8.46
N SER A 308 -9.18 22.06 8.06
CA SER A 308 -7.71 22.05 8.16
C SER A 308 -7.09 22.82 6.99
N SER A 309 -6.03 23.58 7.26
CA SER A 309 -5.44 24.50 6.27
C SER A 309 -5.03 23.77 4.97
N TYR A 310 -5.23 24.43 3.83
CA TYR A 310 -4.95 23.96 2.46
C TYR A 310 -3.49 23.53 2.18
N ASN A 311 -2.59 23.58 3.16
CA ASN A 311 -1.17 23.24 3.02
C ASN A 311 -0.80 21.88 3.59
N SER A 312 -1.70 21.17 4.27
CA SER A 312 -1.44 19.78 4.66
C SER A 312 -1.70 18.87 3.47
N TYR A 313 -0.64 18.41 2.81
CA TYR A 313 -0.73 17.19 1.99
C TYR A 313 -1.47 16.13 2.81
N GLY A 314 -2.51 15.51 2.23
CA GLY A 314 -3.34 14.56 2.95
C GLY A 314 -2.51 13.50 3.68
N ARG A 315 -3.01 12.97 4.78
CA ARG A 315 -2.31 11.91 5.52
C ARG A 315 -2.37 10.62 4.70
N GLN A 316 -1.25 9.93 4.53
CA GLN A 316 -1.27 8.63 3.87
C GLN A 316 -1.97 7.62 4.78
N VAL A 317 -2.92 6.90 4.20
CA VAL A 317 -3.73 5.89 4.88
C VAL A 317 -3.71 4.60 4.09
N TYR A 318 -3.87 3.51 4.79
CA TYR A 318 -3.65 2.15 4.33
C TYR A 318 -4.87 1.29 4.60
N ARG A 319 -5.12 0.34 3.71
CA ARG A 319 -6.17 -0.67 3.88
C ARG A 319 -5.63 -2.02 3.45
N LEU A 320 -6.05 -3.07 4.15
CA LEU A 320 -5.71 -4.44 3.84
C LEU A 320 -6.85 -5.09 3.05
N PHE A 321 -6.55 -5.82 1.98
CA PHE A 321 -7.47 -6.75 1.36
C PHE A 321 -6.98 -8.18 1.55
N LYS A 322 -7.91 -9.12 1.71
CA LYS A 322 -7.63 -10.55 1.82
C LYS A 322 -8.40 -11.30 0.73
N CYS A 323 -7.68 -11.97 -0.17
CA CYS A 323 -8.26 -12.71 -1.29
C CYS A 323 -7.89 -14.20 -1.21
N GLY A 324 -8.80 -15.10 -1.58
CA GLY A 324 -8.59 -16.55 -1.50
C GLY A 324 -7.88 -17.18 -2.72
N SER A 325 -7.46 -16.37 -3.68
CA SER A 325 -6.81 -16.81 -4.91
C SER A 325 -6.07 -15.63 -5.54
N ARG A 326 -5.05 -15.92 -6.37
CA ARG A 326 -4.36 -14.89 -7.14
C ARG A 326 -5.29 -14.12 -8.08
N ASP A 327 -6.17 -14.81 -8.81
CA ASP A 327 -7.03 -14.13 -9.80
C ASP A 327 -7.97 -13.11 -9.13
N ALA A 328 -8.52 -13.46 -7.97
CA ALA A 328 -9.29 -12.53 -7.15
C ALA A 328 -8.43 -11.35 -6.65
N ALA A 329 -7.19 -11.61 -6.23
CA ALA A 329 -6.27 -10.56 -5.80
C ALA A 329 -5.91 -9.59 -6.94
N VAL A 330 -5.60 -10.12 -8.13
CA VAL A 330 -5.28 -9.31 -9.31
C VAL A 330 -6.50 -8.52 -9.79
N ALA A 331 -7.70 -9.10 -9.74
CA ALA A 331 -8.94 -8.38 -10.01
C ALA A 331 -9.14 -7.22 -9.03
N GLU A 332 -8.98 -7.46 -7.73
CA GLU A 332 -9.10 -6.41 -6.70
C GLU A 332 -8.11 -5.28 -6.95
N VAL A 333 -6.86 -5.61 -7.27
CA VAL A 333 -5.80 -4.64 -7.61
C VAL A 333 -6.15 -3.85 -8.88
N PHE A 334 -6.68 -4.51 -9.92
CA PHE A 334 -7.12 -3.86 -11.16
C PHE A 334 -8.23 -2.84 -10.92
N TYR A 335 -9.28 -3.21 -10.17
CA TYR A 335 -10.38 -2.30 -9.85
C TYR A 335 -9.94 -1.19 -8.90
N THR A 336 -9.16 -1.52 -7.87
CA THR A 336 -8.70 -0.54 -6.90
C THR A 336 -7.78 0.52 -7.53
N ALA A 337 -6.79 0.10 -8.32
CA ALA A 337 -5.92 1.05 -9.02
C ALA A 337 -6.65 1.79 -10.15
N GLY A 338 -7.48 1.07 -10.92
CA GLY A 338 -8.17 1.62 -12.08
C GLY A 338 -9.33 2.54 -11.74
N MET A 339 -10.30 2.05 -10.95
CA MET A 339 -11.51 2.80 -10.59
C MET A 339 -11.22 3.80 -9.47
N LEU A 340 -10.57 3.37 -8.38
CA LEU A 340 -10.41 4.19 -7.18
C LEU A 340 -9.11 5.01 -7.17
N GLY A 341 -8.11 4.55 -7.92
CA GLY A 341 -6.86 5.27 -8.08
C GLY A 341 -5.90 5.03 -6.92
N TRP A 342 -6.11 3.98 -6.13
CA TRP A 342 -5.25 3.72 -4.98
C TRP A 342 -3.98 3.00 -5.40
N ASN A 343 -2.93 3.18 -4.60
CA ASN A 343 -1.66 2.52 -4.80
C ASN A 343 -1.70 1.12 -4.18
N VAL A 344 -1.04 0.16 -4.82
CA VAL A 344 -0.73 -1.14 -4.21
C VAL A 344 0.71 -1.08 -3.74
N VAL A 345 0.90 -1.05 -2.42
CA VAL A 345 2.19 -0.76 -1.79
C VAL A 345 2.89 -1.97 -1.20
N PHE A 346 2.17 -3.09 -1.07
CA PHE A 346 2.74 -4.37 -0.68
C PHE A 346 1.73 -5.48 -0.96
N SER A 347 2.21 -6.70 -1.22
CA SER A 347 1.35 -7.88 -1.23
C SER A 347 2.14 -9.12 -0.85
N CYS A 348 1.51 -10.04 -0.13
CA CYS A 348 2.12 -11.31 0.25
C CYS A 348 1.08 -12.43 0.27
N VAL A 349 1.54 -13.67 0.33
CA VAL A 349 0.69 -14.86 0.45
C VAL A 349 1.04 -15.62 1.71
N MET A 350 0.01 -16.11 2.40
CA MET A 350 0.12 -16.94 3.59
C MET A 350 -0.80 -18.15 3.44
N ARG A 351 -0.57 -19.19 4.24
CA ARG A 351 -1.54 -20.28 4.34
C ARG A 351 -2.75 -19.85 5.18
N LYS A 352 -3.93 -20.30 4.83
CA LYS A 352 -5.15 -20.10 5.63
C LYS A 352 -4.96 -20.73 7.02
N GLY A 353 -5.16 -19.95 8.07
CA GLY A 353 -4.91 -20.34 9.46
C GLY A 353 -3.47 -20.13 9.94
N GLU A 354 -2.57 -19.67 9.05
CA GLU A 354 -1.29 -19.08 9.45
C GLU A 354 -1.49 -17.57 9.46
N THR A 355 -2.13 -17.05 10.50
CA THR A 355 -2.31 -15.60 10.69
C THR A 355 -1.25 -15.06 11.66
N PHE A 356 -0.91 -13.80 11.51
CA PHE A 356 0.02 -13.14 12.44
C PHE A 356 -0.56 -12.95 13.86
N ASP A 357 -1.88 -12.99 14.00
CA ASP A 357 -2.56 -12.86 15.29
C ASP A 357 -2.48 -14.16 16.10
N GLU A 358 -2.64 -15.30 15.44
CA GLU A 358 -2.65 -16.62 16.08
C GLU A 358 -1.24 -17.13 16.40
N GLN A 359 -0.23 -16.68 15.64
CA GLN A 359 1.14 -17.17 15.74
C GLN A 359 2.12 -16.00 16.00
N SER A 360 2.64 -15.93 17.21
CA SER A 360 3.69 -14.97 17.60
C SER A 360 5.11 -15.42 17.18
N GLY A 361 5.19 -16.34 16.22
CA GLY A 361 6.43 -16.96 15.76
C GLY A 361 7.35 -16.03 14.97
N PRO A 362 8.64 -16.41 14.78
CA PRO A 362 9.47 -15.75 13.79
C PRO A 362 8.85 -15.93 12.40
N ILE A 363 8.98 -14.88 11.58
CA ILE A 363 8.51 -14.92 10.20
C ILE A 363 9.56 -15.63 9.35
N ASP A 364 9.12 -16.65 8.61
CA ASP A 364 9.95 -17.37 7.66
C ASP A 364 9.56 -17.01 6.23
N ARG A 365 10.52 -16.46 5.47
CA ARG A 365 10.28 -16.11 4.06
C ARG A 365 10.34 -17.37 3.22
N VAL A 366 9.23 -17.67 2.57
CA VAL A 366 9.16 -18.77 1.61
C VAL A 366 9.52 -18.25 0.22
N HIS A 367 10.45 -18.92 -0.45
CA HIS A 367 10.88 -18.56 -1.82
C HIS A 367 10.03 -19.17 -2.93
N LYS A 368 9.21 -20.18 -2.62
CA LYS A 368 8.34 -20.87 -3.59
C LYS A 368 6.92 -20.94 -3.05
N LEU A 369 5.96 -20.36 -3.77
CA LEU A 369 4.56 -20.31 -3.36
C LEU A 369 4.02 -21.68 -2.91
N ARG A 370 4.33 -22.75 -3.66
CA ARG A 370 3.93 -24.13 -3.36
C ARG A 370 4.39 -24.64 -2.00
N SER A 371 5.51 -24.15 -1.48
CA SER A 371 6.03 -24.59 -0.18
C SER A 371 5.18 -24.08 1.00
N LEU A 372 4.27 -23.13 0.77
CA LEU A 372 3.22 -22.80 1.75
C LEU A 372 2.16 -23.90 1.87
N ILE A 373 1.92 -24.64 0.78
CA ILE A 373 0.91 -25.71 0.71
C ILE A 373 1.46 -27.00 1.31
N GLU A 374 2.73 -27.30 1.04
CA GLU A 374 3.43 -28.47 1.57
C GLU A 374 3.33 -28.47 3.12
N GLU A 375 2.90 -29.60 3.70
CA GLU A 375 2.68 -29.78 5.15
C GLU A 375 4.01 -29.82 5.92
N GLY A 376 4.73 -28.70 5.95
CA GLY A 376 5.66 -28.38 7.02
C GLY A 376 4.88 -27.70 8.13
N ARG A 377 4.28 -28.47 9.05
CA ARG A 377 3.67 -27.89 10.26
C ARG A 377 4.74 -27.52 11.27
N ASP A 378 5.59 -26.57 10.92
CA ASP A 378 6.31 -25.79 11.91
C ASP A 378 5.28 -24.81 12.50
N GLY A 379 4.38 -25.30 13.37
CA GLY A 379 3.33 -24.50 14.02
C GLY A 379 3.86 -23.35 14.90
N GLU A 380 5.17 -23.22 14.98
CA GLU A 380 5.89 -22.16 15.67
C GLU A 380 6.30 -21.00 14.75
N LYS A 381 6.19 -21.11 13.41
CA LYS A 381 6.66 -20.08 12.47
C LYS A 381 5.57 -19.63 11.50
N VAL A 382 5.53 -18.31 11.26
CA VAL A 382 4.63 -17.72 10.27
C VAL A 382 5.32 -17.71 8.91
N ARG A 383 4.85 -18.54 7.97
CA ARG A 383 5.45 -18.64 6.64
C ARG A 383 4.79 -17.67 5.68
N VAL A 384 5.59 -16.84 5.01
CA VAL A 384 5.10 -15.78 4.13
C VAL A 384 5.84 -15.81 2.80
N PHE A 385 5.10 -15.83 1.69
CA PHE A 385 5.63 -15.71 0.34
C PHE A 385 5.41 -14.28 -0.18
N TYR A 386 6.47 -13.61 -0.61
CA TYR A 386 6.43 -12.22 -1.11
C TYR A 386 7.59 -11.89 -2.04
#